data_AF-A0A936WYV5-F1
#
_entry.id   AF-A0A936WYV5-F1
#
_cell.length_a   1.000
_cell.length_b   1.000
_cell.length_c   1.000
_cell.angle_alpha   90.00
_cell.angle_beta   90.00
_cell.angle_gamma   90.00
#
_symmetry.space_group_name_H-M   'P 1'
#
loop_
_entity.id
_entity.type
_entity.pdbx_description
1 polymer ?
#
loop_
_entity_poly.entity_id
_entity_poly.type
_entity_poly.pdbx_seq_one_letter_code
_entity_poly.pdbx_strand_id
1 'polypeptide(L)' 'MLKTEGVIFISIEKMKYNLKIFVQIFGYNYKCGIVSRLMKSGGNKGNYFSPNIDYILVYAKDKRFMLTLKV' A
#
# COMPACT_ATOMS: atom_id res chain seq x y z
N MET A 1 -17.64 -6.29 -6.93
CA MET A 1 -16.50 -7.23 -7.13
C MET A 1 -15.49 -6.59 -8.06
N LEU A 2 -14.18 -6.87 -7.90
CA LEU A 2 -13.17 -6.41 -8.86
C LEU A 2 -13.26 -7.16 -10.19
N LYS A 3 -13.12 -6.41 -11.29
CA LYS A 3 -12.82 -6.97 -12.62
C LYS A 3 -11.44 -7.61 -12.61
N THR A 4 -11.19 -8.53 -13.55
CA THR A 4 -9.92 -9.29 -13.65
C THR A 4 -8.69 -8.38 -13.76
N GLU A 5 -8.82 -7.27 -14.48
CA GLU A 5 -7.77 -6.26 -14.65
C GLU A 5 -7.84 -5.15 -13.57
N GLY A 6 -8.73 -5.29 -12.60
CA GLY A 6 -8.95 -4.29 -11.57
C GLY A 6 -7.78 -4.19 -10.59
N VAL A 7 -7.49 -2.95 -10.17
CA VAL A 7 -6.49 -2.61 -9.16
C VAL A 7 -7.18 -1.83 -8.04
N ILE A 8 -6.80 -2.12 -6.80
CA ILE A 8 -7.22 -1.37 -5.61
C ILE A 8 -6.01 -0.68 -5.01
N PHE A 9 -6.19 0.59 -4.68
CA PHE A 9 -5.25 1.40 -3.92
C PHE A 9 -5.86 1.68 -2.56
N ILE A 10 -5.16 1.27 -1.49
CA ILE A 10 -5.65 1.41 -0.12
C ILE A 10 -4.65 2.27 0.65
N SER A 11 -5.09 3.45 1.08
CA SER A 11 -4.27 4.34 1.92
C SER A 11 -4.30 3.84 3.37
N ILE A 12 -3.13 3.69 3.97
CA ILE A 12 -2.95 3.30 5.37
C ILE A 12 -1.89 4.18 6.03
N GLU A 13 -2.12 4.59 7.27
CA GLU A 13 -1.13 5.36 8.03
C GLU A 13 -0.11 4.45 8.74
N LYS A 14 -0.53 3.25 9.15
CA LYS A 14 0.30 2.31 9.92
C LYS A 14 0.46 0.98 9.20
N MET A 15 1.71 0.61 8.90
CA MET A 15 2.03 -0.58 8.11
C MET A 15 1.86 -1.90 8.88
N LYS A 16 2.35 -1.98 10.13
CA LYS A 16 2.60 -3.26 10.83
C LYS A 16 1.34 -4.10 11.09
N TYR A 17 0.25 -3.48 11.53
CA TYR A 17 -1.00 -4.18 11.85
C TYR A 17 -1.88 -4.40 10.61
N ASN A 18 -1.96 -3.37 9.76
CA ASN A 18 -2.86 -3.39 8.61
C ASN A 18 -2.39 -4.41 7.55
N LEU A 19 -1.07 -4.53 7.33
CA LEU A 19 -0.56 -5.41 6.28
C LEU A 19 -0.93 -6.89 6.50
N LYS A 20 -0.90 -7.38 7.75
CA LYS A 20 -1.28 -8.77 8.06
C LYS A 20 -2.74 -9.04 7.71
N ILE A 21 -3.64 -8.13 8.08
CA ILE A 21 -5.08 -8.24 7.80
C ILE A 21 -5.32 -8.24 6.29
N PHE A 22 -4.68 -7.33 5.55
CA PHE A 22 -4.82 -7.27 4.09
C PHE A 22 -4.24 -8.50 3.39
N VAL A 23 -3.13 -9.07 3.88
CA VAL A 23 -2.63 -10.35 3.37
C VAL A 23 -3.61 -11.50 3.65
N GLN A 24 -4.29 -11.50 4.80
CA GLN A 24 -5.27 -12.53 5.13
C GLN A 24 -6.55 -12.42 4.29
N ILE A 25 -7.03 -11.21 3.99
CA ILE A 25 -8.24 -10.97 3.19
C ILE A 25 -7.99 -11.20 1.70
N PHE A 26 -6.91 -10.61 1.17
CA PHE A 26 -6.65 -10.62 -0.27
C PHE A 26 -5.71 -11.75 -0.70
N GLY A 27 -4.88 -12.27 0.19
CA GLY A 27 -3.81 -13.21 -0.15
C GLY A 27 -2.54 -12.50 -0.62
N TYR A 28 -1.39 -13.12 -0.37
CA TYR A 28 -0.08 -12.55 -0.74
C TYR A 28 0.11 -12.44 -2.27
N ASN A 29 -0.49 -13.37 -3.02
CA ASN A 29 -0.33 -13.45 -4.47
C ASN A 29 -0.93 -12.27 -5.23
N TYR A 30 -1.86 -11.52 -4.61
CA TYR A 30 -2.52 -10.37 -5.24
C TYR A 30 -1.85 -9.02 -4.89
N LYS A 31 -0.85 -9.02 -3.99
CA LYS A 31 -0.11 -7.81 -3.61
C LYS A 31 0.87 -7.38 -4.70
N CYS A 32 0.65 -6.22 -5.30
CA CYS A 32 1.54 -5.67 -6.33
C CYS A 32 2.70 -4.87 -5.71
N GLY A 33 2.43 -4.08 -4.66
CA GLY A 33 3.45 -3.23 -4.06
C GLY A 33 2.97 -2.42 -2.87
N ILE A 34 3.89 -1.67 -2.28
CA ILE A 34 3.62 -0.69 -1.22
C ILE A 34 4.33 0.60 -1.60
N VAL A 35 3.58 1.67 -1.79
CA VAL A 35 4.12 3.02 -2.04
C VAL A 35 4.19 3.74 -0.71
N SER A 36 5.34 4.31 -0.36
CA SER A 36 5.45 5.23 0.78
C SER A 36 5.20 6.65 0.28
N ARG A 37 4.34 7.40 0.97
CA ARG A 37 4.00 8.79 0.65
C ARG A 37 4.37 9.67 1.83
N LEU A 38 4.94 10.84 1.53
CA LEU A 38 5.22 11.86 2.54
C LEU A 38 4.04 12.84 2.59
N MET A 39 3.34 12.90 3.73
CA MET A 39 2.13 13.72 3.85
C MET A 39 2.41 15.19 4.16
N LYS A 40 3.38 15.47 5.05
CA LYS A 40 3.78 16.84 5.44
C LYS A 40 5.27 16.90 5.72
N SER A 41 5.95 17.91 5.17
CA SER A 41 7.36 18.22 5.43
C SER A 41 7.57 19.01 6.74
N GLY A 42 6.54 19.69 7.24
CA GLY A 42 6.60 20.53 8.45
C GLY A 42 5.79 19.98 9.62
N GLY A 43 6.36 20.04 10.83
CA GLY A 43 5.79 19.48 12.08
C GLY A 43 6.67 18.39 12.72
N ASN A 44 7.98 18.48 12.54
CA ASN A 44 8.94 17.42 12.81
C ASN A 44 9.35 17.36 14.30
N LYS A 45 8.41 16.99 15.19
CA LYS A 45 8.68 16.74 16.62
C LYS A 45 8.88 15.25 16.95
N GLY A 46 9.32 14.45 15.98
CA GLY A 46 9.66 13.05 16.21
C GLY A 46 11.09 12.95 16.74
N ASN A 47 11.31 12.27 17.88
CA ASN A 47 12.65 12.11 18.46
C ASN A 47 13.61 11.25 17.60
N TYR A 48 13.10 10.44 16.66
CA TYR A 48 13.92 9.50 15.87
C TYR A 48 13.50 9.38 14.39
N PHE A 49 12.20 9.45 14.09
CA PHE A 49 11.67 9.45 12.72
C PHE A 49 10.44 10.34 12.64
N SER A 50 10.27 11.09 11.54
CA SER A 50 9.06 11.88 11.29
C SER A 50 7.88 10.94 11.08
N PRO A 51 6.80 10.99 11.89
CA PRO A 51 5.60 10.15 11.71
C PRO A 51 4.73 10.63 10.53
N ASN A 52 5.36 11.08 9.44
CA ASN A 52 4.73 11.79 8.35
C ASN A 52 4.66 10.94 7.08
N ILE A 53 4.97 9.64 7.20
CA ILE A 53 4.91 8.68 6.11
C ILE A 53 3.63 7.88 6.24
N ASP A 54 2.75 8.00 5.25
CA ASP A 54 1.66 7.06 5.02
C ASP A 54 2.04 6.09 3.89
N TYR A 55 1.25 5.04 3.73
CA TYR A 55 1.50 4.00 2.74
C TYR A 55 0.26 3.78 1.88
N ILE A 56 0.48 3.48 0.60
CA ILE A 56 -0.55 2.95 -0.28
C ILE A 56 -0.24 1.49 -0.53
N LEU A 57 -1.16 0.61 -0.13
CA LEU A 57 -1.12 -0.79 -0.57
C LEU A 57 -1.75 -0.90 -1.95
N VAL A 58 -1.06 -1.59 -2.86
CA VAL A 58 -1.54 -1.84 -4.21
C VAL A 58 -1.83 -3.33 -4.36
N TYR A 59 -3.08 -3.66 -4.67
CA TYR A 59 -3.53 -5.03 -4.94
C TYR A 59 -4.21 -5.10 -6.31
N ALA A 60 -3.92 -6.15 -7.07
CA ALA A 60 -4.59 -6.42 -8.35
C ALA A 60 -5.23 -7.80 -8.32
N LYS A 61 -6.37 -7.95 -8.99
CA LYS A 61 -7.02 -9.27 -9.11
C LYS A 61 -6.22 -10.24 -9.97
N ASP A 62 -5.45 -9.76 -10.95
CA ASP A 62 -4.50 -10.56 -11.69
C ASP A 62 -3.26 -9.73 -12.05
N LYS A 63 -2.11 -10.14 -11.51
CA LYS A 63 -0.82 -9.45 -11.70
C LYS A 63 -0.33 -9.48 -13.14
N ARG A 64 -0.78 -10.43 -13.97
CA ARG A 64 -0.33 -10.56 -15.36
C ARG A 64 -0.71 -9.33 -16.20
N PHE A 65 -1.76 -8.62 -15.82
CA PHE A 65 -2.21 -7.41 -16.49
C PHE A 65 -1.50 -6.14 -15.98
N MET A 66 -0.62 -6.26 -14.97
CA MET A 66 0.18 -5.15 -14.43
C MET A 66 1.53 -4.99 -15.14
N LEU A 67 1.59 -5.12 -16.46
CA LEU A 67 2.84 -4.93 -17.22
C LEU A 67 3.42 -3.50 -17.11
N THR A 68 2.59 -2.52 -16.72
CA THR A 68 2.95 -1.08 -16.71
C THR A 68 3.23 -0.52 -15.32
N LEU A 69 2.83 -1.20 -14.22
CA LEU A 69 3.14 -0.73 -12.86
C LEU A 69 4.46 -1.35 -12.36
N LYS A 70 5.57 -0.72 -12.72
CA LYS A 70 6.82 -0.87 -11.97
C LYS A 70 6.80 0.16 -10.84
N VAL A 71 6.60 -0.32 -9.61
CA VAL A 71 6.66 0.49 -8.38
C VAL A 71 8.09 0.54 -7.88
#